data_AF-A0A811SNA9-F1
#
_entry.id   AF-A0A811SNA9-F1
#
_cell.length_a   1.000
_cell.length_b   1.000
_cell.length_c   1.000
_cell.angle_alpha   90.00
_cell.angle_beta   90.00
_cell.angle_gamma   90.00
#
_symmetry.space_group_name_H-M   'P 1'
#
loop_
_entity.id
_entity.type
_entity.pdbx_description
1 polymer ?
#
loop_
_entity_poly.entity_id
_entity_poly.type
_entity_poly.pdbx_seq_one_letter_code
_entity_poly.pdbx_strand_id
1 'polypeptide(L)'
;MAISHLQPVVILLVLSAFASLPTQAAARGGHDPLDDGAHEPFSRKLLEDKPPQITEEMVRGYMSNAELEAAVHAFGSRCSNISRVYSIGKSVNHFQLWVIEISDKPRQREAEPAFKFIGNVHGDEPVGREVLMHLANWLCDNYLKDSLATLIVENMHLHILPTMNPDGFALRWRGALVANYPWMELETQGVFFFYLITYIHFFKYLN
;
A
#
# COMPACT_ATOMS: atom_id res chain seq x y z
N MET A 1 -37.63 12.92 45.74
CA MET A 1 -36.26 13.45 45.59
C MET A 1 -36.12 13.98 44.17
N ALA A 2 -35.91 15.28 44.05
CA ALA A 2 -35.77 16.02 42.79
C ALA A 2 -34.29 16.16 42.39
N ILE A 3 -34.08 16.57 41.13
CA ILE A 3 -32.94 17.26 40.46
C ILE A 3 -32.78 16.60 39.08
N SER A 4 -33.50 17.01 38.02
CA SER A 4 -33.47 18.26 37.21
C SER A 4 -32.38 18.30 36.13
N HIS A 5 -32.84 18.19 34.88
CA HIS A 5 -32.38 18.87 33.67
C HIS A 5 -31.01 19.58 33.72
N LEU A 6 -30.00 19.01 33.06
CA LEU A 6 -28.89 19.81 32.53
C LEU A 6 -29.32 20.48 31.23
N GLN A 7 -29.24 21.80 31.19
CA GLN A 7 -29.57 22.65 30.05
C GLN A 7 -28.46 22.65 28.97
N PRO A 8 -28.79 22.85 27.68
CA PRO A 8 -27.87 22.82 26.54
C PRO A 8 -26.79 23.93 26.50
N VAL A 9 -26.69 24.76 27.54
CA VAL A 9 -25.75 25.90 27.61
C VAL A 9 -24.32 25.45 27.98
N VAL A 10 -24.15 24.29 28.62
CA VAL A 10 -22.82 23.80 29.05
C VAL A 10 -21.97 23.28 27.88
N ILE A 11 -22.59 22.83 26.79
CA ILE A 11 -21.88 22.32 25.60
C ILE A 11 -21.32 23.46 24.73
N LEU A 12 -21.90 24.66 24.79
CA LEU A 12 -21.45 25.81 24.00
C LEU A 12 -20.21 26.51 24.59
N LEU A 13 -19.91 26.33 25.88
CA LEU A 13 -18.76 26.95 26.54
C LEU A 13 -17.43 26.19 26.37
N VAL A 14 -17.47 24.94 25.93
CA VAL A 14 -16.24 24.15 25.67
C VAL A 14 -15.69 24.41 24.26
N LEU A 15 -16.51 24.88 23.33
CA LEU A 15 -16.12 25.17 21.94
C LEU A 15 -15.56 26.58 21.71
N SER A 16 -15.65 27.50 22.67
CA SER A 16 -15.07 28.85 22.57
C SER A 16 -13.68 28.99 23.21
N ALA A 17 -13.11 27.93 23.79
CA ALA A 17 -11.86 27.99 24.56
C ALA A 17 -10.58 27.65 23.76
N PHE A 18 -10.67 27.29 22.47
CA PHE A 18 -9.50 27.02 21.61
C PHE A 18 -9.29 28.03 20.49
N ALA A 19 -10.08 29.11 20.43
CA ALA A 19 -9.97 30.12 19.37
C ALA A 19 -9.18 31.39 19.77
N SER A 20 -8.46 31.38 20.89
CA SER A 20 -7.74 32.56 21.37
C SER A 20 -6.46 32.23 22.14
N LEU A 21 -5.45 31.71 21.43
CA LEU A 21 -4.06 31.79 21.87
C LEU A 21 -3.33 32.82 20.99
N PRO A 22 -2.80 33.92 21.55
CA PRO A 22 -1.93 34.82 20.82
C PRO A 22 -0.57 34.13 20.60
N THR A 23 -0.18 33.95 19.34
CA THR A 23 1.22 33.63 19.01
C THR A 23 2.09 34.84 19.33
N GLN A 24 2.79 34.79 20.46
CA GLN A 24 3.99 35.58 20.69
C GLN A 24 5.18 34.65 20.91
N ALA A 25 5.96 34.46 19.86
CA ALA A 25 7.38 34.18 19.98
C ALA A 25 8.11 35.26 19.17
N ALA A 26 8.29 36.42 19.80
CA ALA A 26 9.15 37.47 19.31
C ALA A 26 10.61 37.01 19.49
N ALA A 27 11.27 36.60 18.40
CA ALA A 27 12.72 36.45 18.38
C ALA A 27 13.33 37.85 18.24
N ARG A 28 13.65 38.46 19.38
CA ARG A 28 14.34 39.75 19.51
C ARG A 28 15.83 39.52 19.21
N GLY A 29 16.37 40.27 18.25
CA GLY A 29 17.71 40.07 17.68
C GLY A 29 18.88 40.33 18.63
N GLY A 30 20.01 39.71 18.30
CA GLY A 30 21.34 40.10 18.74
C GLY A 30 22.08 40.74 17.56
N HIS A 31 22.43 42.01 17.72
CA HIS A 31 23.33 42.77 16.86
C HIS A 31 24.56 43.02 17.73
N ASP A 32 25.70 42.44 17.41
CA ASP A 32 26.99 42.89 17.91
C ASP A 32 27.90 43.15 16.70
N PRO A 33 28.48 44.35 16.56
CA PRO A 33 29.32 44.71 15.43
C PRO A 33 30.79 44.36 15.70
N LEU A 34 31.51 44.09 14.60
CA LEU A 34 32.96 44.00 14.43
C LEU A 34 33.61 42.64 14.77
N ASP A 35 33.82 41.83 13.72
CA ASP A 35 35.09 41.11 13.54
C ASP A 35 35.40 40.99 12.03
N ASP A 36 36.57 41.46 11.64
CA ASP A 36 37.10 41.53 10.29
C ASP A 36 37.67 40.16 9.88
N GLY A 37 37.16 39.55 8.81
CA GLY A 37 37.75 38.30 8.31
C GLY A 37 37.09 37.77 7.05
N ALA A 38 37.78 37.90 5.93
CA ALA A 38 37.36 37.44 4.62
C ALA A 38 37.06 35.93 4.58
N HIS A 39 35.82 35.55 4.29
CA HIS A 39 35.49 34.25 3.73
C HIS A 39 34.43 34.40 2.63
N GLU A 40 34.89 34.16 1.40
CA GLU A 40 34.11 33.96 0.17
C GLU A 40 32.79 33.21 0.44
N PRO A 41 31.65 33.65 -0.12
CA PRO A 41 30.40 32.94 0.04
C PRO A 41 30.52 31.61 -0.71
N PHE A 42 30.79 30.54 0.04
CA PHE A 42 30.73 29.17 -0.44
C PHE A 42 29.31 28.95 -0.94
N SER A 43 29.12 29.18 -2.23
CA SER A 43 27.95 28.77 -2.97
C SER A 43 27.89 27.26 -2.77
N ARG A 44 27.13 26.82 -1.76
CA ARG A 44 26.64 25.45 -1.68
C ARG A 44 25.82 25.30 -2.95
N LYS A 45 26.51 24.82 -3.99
CA LYS A 45 25.94 24.17 -5.14
C LYS A 45 25.12 23.05 -4.53
N LEU A 46 23.86 23.37 -4.25
CA LEU A 46 22.85 22.44 -3.79
C LEU A 46 22.94 21.31 -4.78
N LEU A 47 23.47 20.17 -4.33
CA LEU A 47 23.47 18.98 -5.15
C LEU A 47 22.03 18.82 -5.60
N GLU A 48 21.85 18.90 -6.90
CA GLU A 48 20.60 18.55 -7.53
C GLU A 48 20.40 17.08 -7.16
N ASP A 49 19.64 16.84 -6.09
CA ASP A 49 19.25 15.51 -5.64
C ASP A 49 18.38 14.93 -6.74
N LYS A 50 19.02 14.44 -7.80
CA LYS A 50 18.37 13.59 -8.77
C LYS A 50 17.84 12.42 -7.94
N PRO A 51 16.53 12.16 -7.94
CA PRO A 51 16.00 10.97 -7.30
C PRO A 51 16.81 9.79 -7.82
N PRO A 52 17.16 8.82 -6.95
CA PRO A 52 18.00 7.70 -7.36
C PRO A 52 17.41 7.09 -8.62
N GLN A 53 18.15 7.23 -9.72
CA GLN A 53 17.74 6.70 -11.01
C GLN A 53 17.84 5.19 -10.86
N ILE A 54 16.69 4.51 -10.76
CA ILE A 54 16.65 3.06 -10.69
C ILE A 54 17.30 2.53 -11.96
N THR A 55 18.51 1.96 -11.85
CA THR A 55 19.30 1.51 -13.00
C THR A 55 18.76 0.17 -13.52
N GLU A 56 19.01 -0.14 -14.80
CA GLU A 56 18.70 -1.47 -15.36
C GLU A 56 19.33 -2.63 -14.57
N GLU A 57 20.44 -2.35 -13.89
CA GLU A 57 21.12 -3.30 -13.03
C GLU A 57 20.33 -3.61 -11.75
N MET A 58 19.64 -2.63 -11.17
CA MET A 58 18.76 -2.84 -10.01
C MET A 58 17.49 -3.63 -10.35
N VAL A 59 17.03 -3.60 -11.61
CA VAL A 59 15.80 -4.27 -12.06
C VAL A 59 16.04 -5.68 -12.59
N ARG A 60 17.28 -6.01 -13.01
CA ARG A 60 17.65 -7.37 -13.47
C ARG A 60 17.33 -8.48 -12.46
N GLY A 61 17.10 -8.16 -11.19
CA GLY A 61 16.70 -9.13 -10.16
C GLY A 61 15.20 -9.35 -9.99
N TYR A 62 14.34 -8.57 -10.63
CA TYR A 62 12.87 -8.63 -10.46
C TYR A 62 12.18 -9.19 -11.70
N MET A 63 11.07 -9.92 -11.52
CA MET A 63 10.30 -10.43 -12.63
C MET A 63 9.65 -9.28 -13.41
N SER A 64 9.83 -9.25 -14.73
CA SER A 64 9.04 -8.42 -15.63
C SER A 64 7.54 -8.74 -15.52
N ASN A 65 6.66 -7.90 -16.08
CA ASN A 65 5.22 -8.19 -16.09
C ASN A 65 4.90 -9.53 -16.79
N ALA A 66 5.60 -9.84 -17.88
CA ALA A 66 5.43 -11.11 -18.60
C ALA A 66 5.94 -12.30 -17.80
N GLU A 67 7.10 -12.17 -17.14
CA GLU A 67 7.64 -13.24 -16.28
C GLU A 67 6.76 -13.48 -15.05
N LEU A 68 6.24 -12.42 -14.43
CA LEU A 68 5.31 -12.53 -13.32
C LEU A 68 4.01 -13.22 -13.74
N GLU A 69 3.44 -12.85 -14.90
CA GLU A 69 2.28 -13.53 -15.46
C GLU A 69 2.55 -15.02 -15.69
N ALA A 70 3.68 -15.36 -16.31
CA ALA A 70 4.09 -16.75 -16.49
C ALA A 70 4.26 -17.49 -15.15
N ALA A 71 4.83 -16.84 -14.14
CA ALA A 71 5.03 -17.40 -12.81
C ALA A 71 3.69 -17.67 -12.09
N VAL A 72 2.72 -16.75 -12.21
CA VAL A 72 1.37 -16.92 -11.65
C VAL A 72 0.65 -18.09 -12.31
N HIS A 73 0.72 -18.22 -13.64
CA HIS A 73 0.12 -19.36 -14.34
C HIS A 73 0.83 -20.69 -14.05
N ALA A 74 2.16 -20.68 -13.95
CA ALA A 74 2.93 -21.85 -13.54
C ALA A 74 2.55 -22.30 -12.13
N PHE A 75 2.40 -21.36 -11.19
CA PHE A 75 1.89 -21.63 -9.86
C PHE A 75 0.50 -22.28 -9.91
N GLY A 76 -0.47 -21.65 -10.59
CA GLY A 76 -1.84 -22.16 -10.66
C GLY A 76 -1.94 -23.56 -11.28
N SER A 77 -1.06 -23.87 -12.24
CA SER A 77 -0.98 -25.21 -12.85
C SER A 77 -0.39 -26.24 -11.89
N ARG A 78 0.65 -25.86 -11.14
CA ARG A 78 1.36 -26.73 -10.20
C ARG A 78 0.55 -27.03 -8.94
N CYS A 79 -0.21 -26.04 -8.48
CA CYS A 79 -0.91 -26.03 -7.20
C CYS A 79 -2.44 -26.05 -7.39
N SER A 80 -2.93 -26.65 -8.48
CA SER A 80 -4.32 -26.57 -8.92
C SER A 80 -5.33 -27.22 -7.96
N ASN A 81 -4.86 -28.05 -7.04
CA ASN A 81 -5.67 -28.70 -6.00
C ASN A 81 -6.09 -27.73 -4.89
N ILE A 82 -5.27 -26.72 -4.59
CA ILE A 82 -5.49 -25.75 -3.51
C ILE A 82 -5.57 -24.32 -3.99
N SER A 83 -5.62 -24.11 -5.30
CA SER A 83 -5.58 -22.76 -5.83
C SER A 83 -6.40 -22.57 -7.09
N ARG A 84 -6.69 -21.29 -7.35
CA ARG A 84 -7.24 -20.82 -8.61
C ARG A 84 -6.58 -19.50 -8.97
N VAL A 85 -6.24 -19.37 -10.25
CA VAL A 85 -5.83 -18.10 -10.84
C VAL A 85 -7.02 -17.49 -11.57
N TYR A 86 -7.25 -16.20 -11.34
CA TYR A 86 -8.25 -15.43 -12.08
C TYR A 86 -7.80 -13.99 -12.24
N SER A 87 -8.43 -13.28 -13.16
CA SER A 87 -8.18 -11.86 -13.35
C SER A 87 -9.29 -11.02 -12.74
N ILE A 88 -8.92 -9.87 -12.16
CA ILE A 88 -9.85 -8.86 -11.65
C ILE A 88 -10.01 -7.65 -12.58
N GLY A 89 -9.33 -7.64 -13.73
CA GLY A 89 -9.37 -6.50 -14.65
C GLY A 89 -8.03 -6.26 -15.33
N LYS A 90 -7.96 -5.22 -16.14
CA LYS A 90 -6.75 -4.81 -16.87
C LYS A 90 -6.32 -3.41 -16.45
N SER A 91 -5.01 -3.18 -16.43
CA SER A 91 -4.39 -1.87 -16.25
C SER A 91 -4.70 -0.93 -17.42
N VAL A 92 -4.26 0.33 -17.32
CA VAL A 92 -4.44 1.34 -18.37
C VAL A 92 -3.74 0.89 -19.66
N ASN A 93 -2.54 0.31 -19.56
CA ASN A 93 -1.83 -0.24 -20.71
C ASN A 93 -2.18 -1.72 -20.99
N HIS A 94 -3.35 -2.17 -20.55
CA HIS A 94 -3.93 -3.47 -20.85
C HIS A 94 -3.21 -4.70 -20.26
N PHE A 95 -2.33 -4.53 -19.28
CA PHE A 95 -1.79 -5.67 -18.52
C PHE A 95 -2.85 -6.26 -17.62
N GLN A 96 -2.93 -7.58 -17.56
CA GLN A 96 -3.92 -8.26 -16.74
C GLN A 96 -3.53 -8.22 -15.25
N LEU A 97 -4.50 -7.93 -14.38
CA LEU A 97 -4.34 -8.02 -12.94
C LEU A 97 -4.70 -9.42 -12.45
N TRP A 98 -3.70 -10.26 -12.35
CA TRP A 98 -3.85 -11.66 -11.92
C TRP A 98 -3.88 -11.80 -10.41
N VAL A 99 -4.86 -12.54 -9.92
CA VAL A 99 -5.01 -12.93 -8.51
C VAL A 99 -4.85 -14.43 -8.37
N ILE A 100 -4.11 -14.84 -7.35
CA ILE A 100 -3.99 -16.21 -6.88
C ILE A 100 -4.90 -16.37 -5.66
N GLU A 101 -5.96 -17.14 -5.80
CA GLU A 101 -6.77 -17.66 -4.71
C GLU A 101 -6.13 -18.95 -4.19
N ILE A 102 -5.98 -19.08 -2.87
CA ILE A 102 -5.46 -20.26 -2.17
C ILE A 102 -6.42 -20.64 -1.05
N SER A 103 -6.90 -21.88 -1.05
CA SER A 103 -7.81 -22.50 -0.06
C SER A 103 -7.86 -24.02 -0.30
N ASP A 104 -8.31 -24.82 0.67
CA ASP A 104 -8.61 -26.25 0.48
C ASP A 104 -9.76 -26.49 -0.52
N LYS A 105 -10.72 -25.55 -0.66
CA LYS A 105 -11.81 -25.60 -1.65
C LYS A 105 -11.88 -24.31 -2.48
N PRO A 106 -10.91 -24.08 -3.38
CA PRO A 106 -10.91 -22.90 -4.22
C PRO A 106 -12.20 -22.85 -5.08
N ARG A 107 -12.72 -21.65 -5.30
CA ARG A 107 -14.03 -21.28 -5.89
C ARG A 107 -15.23 -21.43 -4.99
N GLN A 108 -15.15 -22.22 -3.93
CA GLN A 108 -16.30 -22.46 -3.07
C GLN A 108 -16.38 -21.38 -2.00
N ARG A 109 -17.60 -20.96 -1.69
CA ARG A 109 -17.84 -20.04 -0.58
C ARG A 109 -17.95 -20.86 0.70
N GLU A 110 -17.02 -20.63 1.61
CA GLU A 110 -16.96 -21.32 2.90
C GLU A 110 -17.17 -20.34 4.04
N ALA A 111 -17.46 -20.86 5.23
CA ALA A 111 -17.55 -20.07 6.46
C ALA A 111 -16.15 -19.81 7.04
N GLU A 112 -15.20 -19.45 6.17
CA GLU A 112 -13.81 -19.16 6.49
C GLU A 112 -13.52 -17.67 6.33
N PRO A 113 -12.61 -17.11 7.13
CA PRO A 113 -12.18 -15.74 6.92
C PRO A 113 -11.46 -15.60 5.58
N ALA A 114 -11.79 -14.52 4.86
CA ALA A 114 -11.12 -14.15 3.62
C ALA A 114 -10.07 -13.06 3.88
N PHE A 115 -8.85 -13.28 3.42
CA PHE A 115 -7.75 -12.32 3.49
C PHE A 115 -7.25 -11.99 2.10
N LYS A 116 -6.74 -10.76 1.95
CA LYS A 116 -6.08 -10.32 0.71
C LYS A 116 -4.74 -9.68 0.98
N PHE A 117 -3.75 -10.06 0.17
CA PHE A 117 -2.48 -9.35 0.08
C PHE A 117 -2.35 -8.71 -1.29
N ILE A 118 -2.00 -7.43 -1.32
CA ILE A 118 -1.87 -6.64 -2.53
C ILE A 118 -0.48 -6.02 -2.54
N GLY A 119 0.30 -6.34 -3.57
CA GLY A 119 1.66 -5.85 -3.76
C GLY A 119 1.76 -4.81 -4.86
N ASN A 120 2.87 -4.08 -4.86
CA ASN A 120 3.30 -3.20 -5.95
C ASN A 120 2.17 -2.26 -6.44
N VAL A 121 1.53 -1.57 -5.49
CA VAL A 121 0.57 -0.49 -5.75
C VAL A 121 1.31 0.73 -6.30
N HIS A 122 2.48 1.03 -5.75
CA HIS A 122 3.46 1.92 -6.35
C HIS A 122 4.36 1.12 -7.27
N GLY A 123 4.50 1.55 -8.52
CA GLY A 123 5.20 0.81 -9.55
C GLY A 123 6.71 0.65 -9.30
N ASP A 124 7.32 1.67 -8.69
CA ASP A 124 8.74 1.72 -8.31
C ASP A 124 9.08 0.99 -7.00
N GLU A 125 8.11 0.32 -6.37
CA GLU A 125 8.28 -0.49 -5.17
C GLU A 125 8.08 -2.00 -5.49
N PRO A 126 9.00 -2.65 -6.25
CA PRO A 126 8.81 -4.00 -6.79
C PRO A 126 9.05 -5.13 -5.78
N VAL A 127 9.53 -4.85 -4.57
CA VAL A 127 9.78 -5.90 -3.57
C VAL A 127 8.49 -6.65 -3.21
N GLY A 128 7.37 -5.93 -3.11
CA GLY A 128 6.08 -6.52 -2.71
C GLY A 128 5.59 -7.61 -3.67
N ARG A 129 5.74 -7.43 -4.99
CA ARG A 129 5.30 -8.43 -5.98
C ARG A 129 6.07 -9.75 -5.86
N GLU A 130 7.37 -9.68 -5.58
CA GLU A 130 8.20 -10.88 -5.42
C GLU A 130 7.90 -11.60 -4.10
N VAL A 131 7.81 -10.86 -2.99
CA VAL A 131 7.50 -11.43 -1.67
C VAL A 131 6.17 -12.17 -1.70
N LEU A 132 5.16 -11.61 -2.37
CA LEU A 132 3.86 -12.26 -2.51
C LEU A 132 3.91 -13.54 -3.36
N MET A 133 4.71 -13.57 -4.42
CA MET A 133 4.95 -14.80 -5.18
C MET A 133 5.72 -15.84 -4.35
N HIS A 134 6.69 -15.42 -3.54
CA HIS A 134 7.39 -16.33 -2.62
C HIS A 134 6.45 -16.90 -1.56
N LEU A 135 5.56 -16.09 -0.99
CA LEU A 135 4.54 -16.56 -0.06
C LEU A 135 3.64 -17.62 -0.70
N ALA A 136 3.11 -17.33 -1.90
CA ALA A 136 2.26 -18.28 -2.63
C ALA A 136 2.99 -19.61 -2.84
N ASN A 137 4.22 -19.57 -3.36
CA ASN A 137 5.03 -20.77 -3.58
C ASN A 137 5.31 -21.52 -2.28
N TRP A 138 5.68 -20.82 -1.21
CA TRP A 138 5.93 -21.45 0.09
C TRP A 138 4.69 -22.19 0.61
N LEU A 139 3.50 -21.59 0.51
CA LEU A 139 2.25 -22.25 0.90
C LEU A 139 2.00 -23.53 0.10
N CYS A 140 2.16 -23.47 -1.22
CA CYS A 140 1.98 -24.65 -2.05
C CYS A 140 3.02 -25.75 -1.81
N ASP A 141 4.29 -25.37 -1.69
CA ASP A 141 5.39 -26.32 -1.52
C ASP A 141 5.35 -27.03 -0.17
N ASN A 142 4.76 -26.39 0.84
CA ASN A 142 4.69 -26.89 2.21
C ASN A 142 3.29 -27.37 2.64
N TYR A 143 2.27 -27.28 1.77
CA TYR A 143 0.95 -27.83 2.06
C TYR A 143 1.05 -29.34 2.36
N LEU A 144 0.44 -29.77 3.46
CA LEU A 144 0.52 -31.13 4.04
C LEU A 144 1.91 -31.58 4.53
N LYS A 145 2.92 -30.71 4.46
CA LYS A 145 4.28 -30.99 4.98
C LYS A 145 4.59 -30.16 6.23
N ASP A 146 4.14 -28.92 6.23
CA ASP A 146 4.25 -27.97 7.34
C ASP A 146 2.87 -27.71 7.94
N SER A 147 2.79 -27.74 9.27
CA SER A 147 1.52 -27.56 9.98
C SER A 147 0.97 -26.14 9.86
N LEU A 148 1.83 -25.11 9.78
CA LEU A 148 1.41 -23.73 9.58
C LEU A 148 0.87 -23.53 8.16
N ALA A 149 1.55 -24.05 7.14
CA ALA A 149 1.05 -23.96 5.76
C ALA A 149 -0.30 -24.68 5.62
N THR A 150 -0.44 -25.86 6.22
CA THR A 150 -1.69 -26.62 6.21
C THR A 150 -2.81 -25.89 6.95
N LEU A 151 -2.53 -25.35 8.14
CA LEU A 151 -3.47 -24.55 8.91
C LEU A 151 -3.99 -23.36 8.10
N ILE A 152 -3.09 -22.66 7.40
CA ILE A 152 -3.42 -21.54 6.53
C ILE A 152 -4.36 -21.99 5.41
N VAL A 153 -3.98 -23.01 4.63
CA VAL A 153 -4.75 -23.40 3.44
C VAL A 153 -6.13 -23.95 3.81
N GLU A 154 -6.27 -24.64 4.94
CA GLU A 154 -7.53 -25.29 5.36
C GLU A 154 -8.47 -24.40 6.20
N ASN A 155 -8.05 -23.20 6.61
CA ASN A 155 -8.86 -22.36 7.50
C ASN A 155 -8.99 -20.91 7.04
N MET A 156 -8.51 -20.58 5.83
CA MET A 156 -8.75 -19.26 5.25
C MET A 156 -8.79 -19.28 3.72
N HIS A 157 -9.54 -18.33 3.19
CA HIS A 157 -9.52 -17.97 1.77
C HIS A 157 -8.53 -16.84 1.53
N LEU A 158 -7.35 -17.17 1.00
CA LEU A 158 -6.29 -16.21 0.75
C LEU A 158 -6.28 -15.76 -0.71
N HIS A 159 -6.40 -14.45 -0.94
CA HIS A 159 -6.31 -13.84 -2.27
C HIS A 159 -5.04 -12.98 -2.40
N ILE A 160 -4.14 -13.37 -3.29
CA ILE A 160 -2.87 -12.67 -3.50
C ILE A 160 -2.91 -11.98 -4.86
N LEU A 161 -2.81 -10.65 -4.87
CA LEU A 161 -2.59 -9.82 -6.05
C LEU A 161 -1.13 -9.34 -6.03
N PRO A 162 -0.20 -9.97 -6.78
CA PRO A 162 1.21 -9.63 -6.70
C PRO A 162 1.50 -8.19 -7.15
N THR A 163 0.84 -7.71 -8.20
CA THR A 163 0.97 -6.33 -8.68
C THR A 163 -0.39 -5.69 -8.95
N MET A 164 -0.61 -4.52 -8.35
CA MET A 164 -1.78 -3.69 -8.62
C MET A 164 -1.49 -2.61 -9.68
N ASN A 165 -0.22 -2.27 -9.89
CA ASN A 165 0.22 -1.23 -10.81
C ASN A 165 1.32 -1.74 -11.77
N PRO A 166 0.98 -2.69 -12.67
CA PRO A 166 1.95 -3.22 -13.64
C PRO A 166 2.43 -2.15 -14.63
N ASP A 167 1.62 -1.14 -14.92
CA ASP A 167 1.98 0.00 -15.78
C ASP A 167 3.09 0.83 -15.14
N GLY A 168 2.91 1.20 -13.86
CA GLY A 168 3.90 1.93 -13.09
C GLY A 168 5.18 1.14 -12.93
N PHE A 169 5.12 -0.20 -12.78
CA PHE A 169 6.32 -1.03 -12.72
C PHE A 169 7.13 -0.96 -14.02
N ALA A 170 6.46 -1.08 -15.18
CA ALA A 170 7.14 -0.97 -16.48
C ALA A 170 7.80 0.40 -16.68
N LEU A 171 7.19 1.47 -16.14
CA LEU A 171 7.70 2.83 -16.22
C LEU A 171 8.58 3.27 -15.04
N ARG A 172 8.77 2.40 -14.03
CA ARG A 172 9.45 2.72 -12.75
C ARG A 172 8.89 3.98 -12.09
N TRP A 173 7.56 4.10 -12.11
CA TRP A 173 6.85 5.26 -11.63
C TRP A 173 6.01 4.95 -10.41
N ARG A 174 6.17 5.78 -9.37
CA ARG A 174 5.42 5.66 -8.11
C ARG A 174 3.93 5.83 -8.28
N GLY A 175 3.53 6.72 -9.20
CA GLY A 175 2.14 7.10 -9.34
C GLY A 175 1.25 5.90 -9.64
N ALA A 176 0.10 5.87 -8.97
CA ALA A 176 -0.86 4.82 -9.14
C ALA A 176 -1.65 5.09 -10.43
N LEU A 177 -1.25 4.48 -11.55
CA LEU A 177 -2.15 4.33 -12.71
C LEU A 177 -3.15 3.23 -12.38
N VAL A 178 -3.97 3.46 -11.36
CA VAL A 178 -5.11 2.62 -11.09
C VAL A 178 -6.12 2.98 -12.17
N ALA A 179 -6.33 2.10 -13.15
CA ALA A 179 -7.56 2.19 -13.94
C ALA A 179 -8.71 2.26 -12.93
N ASN A 180 -9.61 3.24 -13.04
CA ASN A 180 -10.75 3.36 -12.12
C ASN A 180 -11.45 1.99 -12.03
N TYR A 181 -11.23 1.25 -10.94
CA TYR A 181 -11.78 -0.09 -10.74
C TYR A 181 -13.03 0.05 -9.86
N PRO A 182 -14.24 0.10 -10.44
CA PRO A 182 -15.49 0.17 -9.68
C PRO A 182 -15.71 -1.03 -8.73
N TRP A 183 -14.87 -2.06 -8.79
CA TRP A 183 -14.96 -3.25 -7.93
C TRP A 183 -14.16 -3.14 -6.62
N MET A 184 -13.36 -2.08 -6.41
CA MET A 184 -12.89 -1.76 -5.05
C MET A 184 -14.04 -1.29 -4.13
N GLU A 185 -15.23 -1.01 -4.70
CA GLU A 185 -16.47 -0.68 -3.96
C GLU A 185 -17.42 -1.86 -3.76
N LEU A 186 -17.25 -2.99 -4.45
CA LEU A 186 -18.22 -4.09 -4.38
C LEU A 186 -17.69 -5.26 -3.56
N GLU A 187 -18.09 -5.19 -2.29
CA GLU A 187 -18.14 -6.23 -1.27
C GLU A 187 -18.16 -7.67 -1.81
N THR A 188 -17.15 -8.44 -1.42
CA THR A 188 -17.37 -9.83 -1.07
C THR A 188 -17.03 -9.99 0.40
N GLN A 189 -18.06 -9.83 1.24
CA GLN A 189 -18.16 -10.33 2.61
C GLN A 189 -17.25 -9.67 3.66
N GLY A 190 -17.72 -8.53 4.17
CA GLY A 190 -17.45 -8.11 5.54
C GLY A 190 -16.05 -7.56 5.83
N VAL A 191 -16.06 -6.33 6.36
CA VAL A 191 -15.00 -5.63 7.11
C VAL A 191 -14.01 -4.77 6.29
N PHE A 192 -14.28 -3.46 6.38
CA PHE A 192 -13.39 -2.28 6.32
C PHE A 192 -12.23 -2.26 5.32
N PHE A 193 -12.48 -1.69 4.14
CA PHE A 193 -11.40 -1.16 3.29
C PHE A 193 -11.74 0.22 2.69
N PHE A 194 -12.41 1.09 3.46
CA PHE A 194 -12.68 2.46 3.03
C PHE A 194 -11.64 3.50 3.48
N TYR A 195 -10.76 3.16 4.44
CA TYR A 195 -9.93 4.19 5.08
C TYR A 195 -8.51 4.37 4.53
N LEU A 196 -7.91 3.39 3.84
CA LEU A 196 -6.48 3.49 3.52
C LEU A 196 -6.16 4.29 2.25
N ILE A 197 -7.02 4.27 1.23
CA ILE A 197 -6.76 4.98 -0.04
C ILE A 197 -7.05 6.48 0.08
N THR A 198 -8.11 6.85 0.81
CA THR A 198 -8.47 8.26 1.05
C THR A 198 -7.45 8.98 1.95
N TYR A 199 -6.78 8.25 2.85
CA TYR A 199 -5.81 8.83 3.79
C TYR A 199 -4.49 9.26 3.11
N ILE A 200 -4.07 8.55 2.06
CA ILE A 200 -2.89 8.93 1.27
C ILE A 200 -3.14 10.21 0.46
N HIS A 201 -4.38 10.47 0.06
CA HIS A 201 -4.76 11.70 -0.62
C HIS A 201 -4.90 12.91 0.33
N PHE A 202 -5.18 12.67 1.62
CA PHE A 202 -5.32 13.74 2.62
C PHE A 202 -3.98 14.28 3.13
N PHE A 203 -2.92 13.45 3.14
CA PHE A 203 -1.59 13.88 3.59
C PHE A 203 -0.80 14.71 2.57
N LYS A 204 -1.28 14.84 1.33
CA LYS A 204 -0.62 15.65 0.29
C LYS A 204 -1.09 17.11 0.25
N TYR A 205 -2.06 17.50 1.09
CA TYR A 205 -2.61 18.86 1.18
C TYR A 205 -2.40 19.53 2.55
N LEU A 206 -1.52 18.99 3.39
CA LEU A 206 -1.06 19.61 4.63
C LEU A 206 0.47 19.75 4.61
N ASN A 207 0.95 20.68 3.77
CA ASN A 207 2.10 21.57 4.01
C ASN A 207 2.20 22.57 2.85
#